data_AF-A0A372LGA9-F1
#
_entry.id   AF-A0A372LGA9-F1
#
_cell.length_a   1.000
_cell.length_b   1.000
_cell.length_c   1.000
_cell.angle_alpha   90.00
_cell.angle_beta   90.00
_cell.angle_gamma   90.00
#
_symmetry.space_group_name_H-M   'P 1'
#
loop_
_entity.id
_entity.type
_entity.pdbx_description
1 polymer ?
#
loop_
_entity_poly.entity_id
_entity_poly.type
_entity_poly.pdbx_seq_one_letter_code
_entity_poly.pdbx_strand_id
1 'polypeptide(L)'
;MKKVIVSMCTAFAFSIGLAAIPVSAVEKQAPMQEREIQLTAGQKEELKQIHKNLLEEKKKLIRKYVEFEMITEETGDRIIKRYEDHYKMVEQNGFLMPHHHFHNKRWKQK
;
A
#
# COMPACT_ATOMS: atom_id res chain seq x y z
N MET A 1 16.08 31.66 62.83
CA MET A 1 16.54 30.57 63.72
C MET A 1 16.28 29.25 63.02
N LYS A 2 17.29 28.68 62.34
CA LYS A 2 18.07 27.51 62.79
C LYS A 2 17.21 26.27 63.07
N LYS A 3 17.27 25.28 62.16
CA LYS A 3 17.28 23.81 62.38
C LYS A 3 17.43 23.16 61.00
N VAL A 4 18.66 23.11 60.48
CA VAL A 4 19.61 21.98 60.54
C VAL A 4 19.37 21.02 59.36
N ILE A 5 20.30 21.12 58.42
CA ILE A 5 20.69 20.16 57.38
C ILE A 5 21.06 18.81 58.03
N VAL A 6 20.80 17.68 57.36
CA VAL A 6 21.69 16.49 57.22
C VAL A 6 20.88 15.21 56.95
N SER A 7 21.48 14.32 56.13
CA SER A 7 21.15 12.91 55.84
C SER A 7 20.47 12.74 54.49
N MET A 8 21.16 12.66 53.34
CA MET A 8 22.34 11.87 52.96
C MET A 8 22.13 10.34 53.11
N CYS A 9 21.88 9.72 51.95
CA CYS A 9 22.07 8.30 51.63
C CYS A 9 21.30 7.26 52.46
N THR A 10 20.09 6.91 52.00
CA THR A 10 19.58 5.56 52.19
C THR A 10 19.01 5.00 50.87
N ALA A 11 19.63 3.90 50.45
CA ALA A 11 19.10 2.86 49.59
C ALA A 11 18.82 3.19 48.11
N PHE A 12 19.93 3.22 47.38
CA PHE A 12 20.06 2.70 46.02
C PHE A 12 19.58 1.24 45.97
N ALA A 13 18.27 0.99 45.82
CA ALA A 13 17.71 -0.34 45.57
C ALA A 13 16.23 -0.25 45.14
N PHE A 14 15.96 0.28 43.95
CA PHE A 14 14.75 -0.10 43.22
C PHE A 14 15.18 -0.75 41.91
N SER A 15 15.46 -2.05 42.08
CA SER A 15 15.30 -3.13 41.13
C SER A 15 14.72 -2.70 39.77
N ILE A 16 15.56 -2.91 38.76
CA ILE A 16 15.19 -3.06 37.36
C ILE A 16 14.06 -4.09 37.30
N GLY A 17 12.82 -3.61 37.30
CA GLY A 17 11.64 -4.39 36.99
C GLY A 17 11.73 -4.71 35.51
N LEU A 18 12.22 -5.90 35.20
CA LEU A 18 12.06 -6.57 33.92
C LEU A 18 10.54 -6.78 33.72
N ALA A 19 9.83 -5.70 33.37
CA ALA A 19 8.46 -5.79 32.92
C ALA A 19 8.54 -6.52 31.58
N ALA A 20 8.29 -7.82 31.62
CA ALA A 20 7.94 -8.62 30.48
C ALA A 20 6.75 -7.92 29.81
N ILE A 21 7.03 -7.04 28.86
CA ILE A 21 6.02 -6.56 27.92
C ILE A 21 5.65 -7.82 27.15
N PRO A 22 4.42 -8.35 27.26
CA PRO A 22 3.99 -9.30 26.27
C PRO A 22 4.06 -8.53 24.95
N VAL A 23 5.02 -8.90 24.10
CA VAL A 23 4.93 -8.63 22.67
C VAL A 23 3.64 -9.30 22.26
N SER A 24 2.56 -8.54 22.23
CA SER A 24 1.32 -8.96 21.61
C SER A 24 1.70 -9.31 20.19
N ALA A 25 1.61 -10.61 19.90
CA ALA A 25 1.76 -11.15 18.58
C ALA A 25 0.98 -10.27 17.62
N VAL A 26 1.63 -9.89 16.50
CA VAL A 26 1.00 -9.28 15.33
C VAL A 26 -0.39 -9.87 15.19
N GLU A 27 -1.43 -9.05 15.37
CA GLU A 27 -2.78 -9.38 14.99
C GLU A 27 -2.71 -9.86 13.55
N LYS A 28 -2.80 -11.17 13.35
CA LYS A 28 -3.04 -11.73 12.02
C LYS A 28 -4.34 -11.08 11.60
N GLN A 29 -4.29 -10.11 10.68
CA GLN A 29 -5.51 -9.64 10.02
C GLN A 29 -6.30 -10.88 9.62
N ALA A 30 -7.51 -11.02 10.17
CA ALA A 30 -8.42 -12.06 9.76
C ALA A 30 -8.51 -11.99 8.22
N PRO A 31 -8.45 -13.12 7.50
CA PRO A 31 -8.60 -13.11 6.06
C PRO A 31 -9.86 -12.34 5.73
N MET A 32 -9.72 -11.27 4.93
CA MET A 32 -10.84 -10.45 4.51
C MET A 32 -11.83 -11.38 3.82
N GLN A 33 -12.99 -11.63 4.45
CA GLN A 33 -14.03 -12.47 3.87
C GLN A 33 -14.38 -11.89 2.49
N GLU A 34 -14.27 -12.74 1.48
CA GLU A 34 -14.54 -12.43 0.08
C GLU A 34 -16.04 -12.14 -0.06
N ARG A 35 -16.43 -10.88 0.22
CA ARG A 35 -17.79 -10.41 0.02
C ARG A 35 -17.96 -10.06 -1.45
N GLU A 36 -19.03 -10.53 -2.05
CA GLU A 36 -19.40 -10.15 -3.42
C GLU A 36 -19.79 -8.67 -3.43
N ILE A 37 -18.88 -7.81 -3.91
CA ILE A 37 -19.10 -6.36 -3.96
C ILE A 37 -19.83 -6.01 -5.26
N GLN A 38 -21.02 -5.42 -5.14
CA GLN A 38 -21.75 -4.85 -6.28
C GLN A 38 -21.72 -3.32 -6.21
N LEU A 39 -21.23 -2.67 -7.26
CA LEU A 39 -21.18 -1.22 -7.36
C LEU A 39 -22.48 -0.66 -7.96
N THR A 40 -22.95 0.47 -7.43
CA THR A 40 -24.06 1.23 -8.02
C THR A 40 -23.64 1.91 -9.33
N ALA A 41 -24.62 2.37 -10.12
CA ALA A 41 -24.34 3.08 -11.37
C ALA A 41 -23.51 4.36 -11.15
N GLY A 42 -23.80 5.13 -10.09
CA GLY A 42 -23.05 6.33 -9.74
C GLY A 42 -21.60 6.03 -9.38
N GLN A 43 -21.36 5.00 -8.55
CA GLN A 43 -20.02 4.56 -8.18
C GLN A 43 -19.20 4.09 -9.39
N LYS A 44 -19.83 3.37 -10.33
CA LYS A 44 -19.17 2.95 -11.57
C LYS A 44 -18.77 4.14 -12.44
N GLU A 45 -19.62 5.16 -12.54
CA GLU A 45 -19.31 6.35 -13.32
C GLU A 45 -18.17 7.16 -12.67
N GLU A 46 -18.16 7.30 -11.34
CA GLU A 46 -17.04 7.92 -10.61
C GLU A 46 -15.72 7.21 -10.89
N LEU A 47 -15.69 5.87 -10.74
CA LEU A 47 -14.49 5.09 -11.03
C LEU A 47 -14.08 5.19 -12.50
N LYS A 48 -15.04 5.17 -13.43
CA LYS A 48 -14.77 5.33 -14.86
C LYS A 48 -14.07 6.64 -15.16
N GLN A 49 -14.52 7.75 -14.60
CA GLN A 49 -13.88 9.05 -14.78
C GLN A 49 -12.46 9.07 -14.23
N ILE A 50 -12.25 8.51 -13.03
CA ILE A 50 -10.92 8.38 -12.42
C ILE A 50 -9.99 7.56 -13.34
N HIS A 51 -10.45 6.40 -13.81
CA HIS A 51 -9.66 5.53 -14.69
C HIS A 51 -9.33 6.19 -16.03
N LYS A 52 -10.24 6.96 -16.62
CA LYS A 52 -9.98 7.73 -17.85
C LYS A 52 -8.91 8.79 -17.63
N ASN A 53 -9.02 9.58 -16.57
CA ASN A 53 -8.05 10.62 -16.25
C ASN A 53 -6.65 10.02 -16.01
N LEU A 54 -6.59 8.90 -15.28
CA LEU A 54 -5.33 8.17 -15.07
C LEU A 54 -4.74 7.62 -16.37
N LEU A 55 -5.57 7.12 -17.29
CA LEU A 55 -5.10 6.64 -18.59
C LEU A 55 -4.46 7.78 -19.39
N GLU A 56 -5.11 8.94 -19.45
CA GLU A 56 -4.59 10.09 -20.20
C GLU A 56 -3.31 10.66 -19.58
N GLU A 57 -3.23 10.78 -18.24
CA GLU A 57 -1.99 11.19 -17.58
C GLU A 57 -0.85 10.17 -17.79
N LYS A 58 -1.15 8.87 -17.77
CA LYS A 58 -0.17 7.83 -18.10
C LYS A 58 0.33 7.94 -19.54
N LYS A 59 -0.56 8.16 -20.52
CA LYS A 59 -0.17 8.38 -21.91
C LYS A 59 0.74 9.60 -22.06
N LYS A 60 0.37 10.71 -21.43
CA LYS A 60 1.15 11.95 -21.41
C LYS A 60 2.54 11.74 -20.80
N LEU A 61 2.63 11.01 -19.69
CA LEU A 61 3.91 10.68 -19.06
C LEU A 61 4.82 9.88 -20.01
N ILE A 62 4.28 8.85 -20.67
CA ILE A 62 5.07 8.04 -21.61
C ILE A 62 5.53 8.86 -22.81
N ARG A 63 4.66 9.73 -23.34
CA ARG A 63 5.05 10.66 -24.41
C ARG A 63 6.19 11.59 -23.98
N LYS A 64 6.20 12.05 -22.72
CA LYS A 64 7.32 12.82 -22.17
C LYS A 64 8.61 12.02 -22.09
N TYR A 65 8.56 10.73 -21.77
CA TYR A 65 9.75 9.88 -21.82
C TYR A 65 10.27 9.66 -23.24
N VAL A 66 9.40 9.62 -24.25
CA VAL A 66 9.81 9.62 -25.67
C VAL A 66 10.44 10.96 -26.05
N GLU A 67 9.81 12.08 -25.67
CA GLU A 67 10.31 13.44 -25.92
C GLU A 67 11.68 13.71 -25.31
N PHE A 68 11.95 13.15 -24.12
CA PHE A 68 13.25 13.24 -23.45
C PHE A 68 14.23 12.15 -23.88
N GLU A 69 13.91 11.40 -24.94
CA GLU A 69 14.74 10.33 -25.52
C GLU A 69 15.12 9.23 -24.50
N MET A 70 14.37 9.10 -23.41
CA MET A 70 14.59 8.06 -22.40
C MET A 70 14.12 6.68 -22.90
N ILE A 71 13.17 6.67 -23.84
CA ILE A 71 12.66 5.48 -24.52
C ILE A 71 12.39 5.79 -25.99
N THR A 72 12.37 4.77 -26.83
CA THR A 72 12.00 4.91 -28.25
C THR A 72 10.48 5.12 -28.42
N GLU A 73 10.08 5.75 -29.52
CA GLU A 73 8.67 5.92 -29.90
C GLU A 73 7.92 4.57 -29.92
N GLU A 74 8.49 3.56 -30.57
CA GLU A 74 7.91 2.20 -30.61
C GLU A 74 7.70 1.61 -29.21
N THR A 75 8.64 1.84 -28.29
CA THR A 75 8.51 1.40 -26.90
C THR A 75 7.40 2.17 -26.19
N GLY A 76 7.32 3.48 -26.41
CA GLY A 76 6.25 4.34 -25.88
C GLY A 76 4.87 3.87 -26.33
N ASP A 77 4.68 3.65 -27.63
CA ASP A 77 3.42 3.17 -28.21
C ASP A 77 3.00 1.81 -27.64
N ARG A 78 3.97 0.90 -27.50
CA ARG A 78 3.73 -0.42 -26.90
C ARG A 78 3.25 -0.30 -25.45
N ILE A 79 3.83 0.61 -24.67
CA ILE A 79 3.41 0.85 -23.27
C ILE A 79 2.02 1.49 -23.23
N ILE A 80 1.75 2.49 -24.07
CA ILE A 80 0.45 3.14 -24.19
C ILE A 80 -0.64 2.12 -24.51
N LYS A 81 -0.39 1.26 -25.49
CA LYS A 81 -1.32 0.17 -25.87
C LYS A 81 -1.64 -0.74 -24.69
N ARG A 82 -0.64 -1.12 -23.88
CA ARG A 82 -0.87 -1.92 -22.65
C ARG A 82 -1.77 -1.20 -21.65
N TYR A 83 -1.63 0.12 -21.49
CA TYR A 83 -2.51 0.89 -20.61
C TYR A 83 -3.95 0.95 -21.13
N GLU A 84 -4.14 1.09 -22.44
CA GLU A 84 -5.46 1.06 -23.07
C GLU A 84 -6.12 -0.31 -22.95
N ASP A 85 -5.37 -1.39 -23.18
CA ASP A 85 -5.87 -2.76 -23.03
C ASP A 85 -6.24 -3.06 -21.58
N HIS A 86 -5.44 -2.59 -20.62
CA HIS A 86 -5.77 -2.67 -19.20
C HIS A 86 -7.04 -1.87 -18.84
N TYR A 87 -7.22 -0.67 -19.41
CA TYR A 87 -8.44 0.10 -19.20
C TYR A 87 -9.69 -0.66 -19.68
N LYS A 88 -9.63 -1.25 -20.88
CA LYS A 88 -10.73 -2.08 -21.42
C LYS A 88 -11.04 -3.28 -20.51
N MET A 89 -10.01 -3.95 -20.00
CA MET A 89 -10.18 -5.07 -19.06
C MET A 89 -10.90 -4.63 -17.79
N VAL A 90 -10.52 -3.50 -17.21
CA VAL A 90 -11.16 -2.97 -15.98
C VAL A 90 -12.60 -2.52 -16.26
N GLU A 91 -12.86 -1.90 -17.41
CA GLU A 91 -14.20 -1.51 -17.85
C GLU A 91 -15.12 -2.73 -18.01
N GLN A 92 -14.62 -3.80 -18.65
CA GLN A 92 -15.35 -5.06 -18.82
C GLN A 92 -15.65 -5.75 -17.48
N ASN A 93 -14.75 -5.64 -16.49
CA ASN A 93 -14.97 -6.15 -15.14
C ASN A 93 -15.81 -5.21 -14.24
N GLY A 94 -16.41 -4.16 -14.81
CA GLY A 94 -17.27 -3.24 -14.08
C GLY A 94 -16.53 -2.42 -13.01
N PHE A 95 -15.23 -2.14 -13.23
CA PHE A 95 -14.35 -1.39 -12.32
C PHE A 95 -14.08 -2.05 -10.98
N LEU A 96 -14.26 -3.37 -10.86
CA LEU A 96 -13.88 -4.12 -9.69
C LEU A 96 -12.36 -4.35 -9.66
N MET A 97 -11.76 -4.16 -8.47
CA MET A 97 -10.34 -4.43 -8.26
C MET A 97 -10.08 -5.94 -8.39
N PRO A 98 -9.10 -6.37 -9.20
CA PRO A 98 -8.77 -7.79 -9.30
C PRO A 98 -8.30 -8.32 -7.95
N HIS A 99 -8.78 -9.51 -7.57
CA HIS A 99 -8.29 -10.20 -6.39
C HIS A 99 -6.82 -10.59 -6.61
N HIS A 100 -5.91 -9.93 -5.90
CA HIS A 100 -4.50 -10.32 -5.91
C HIS A 100 -4.35 -11.61 -5.10
N HIS A 101 -4.20 -12.75 -5.78
CA HIS A 101 -3.69 -13.95 -5.14
C HIS A 101 -2.22 -13.72 -4.77
N PHE A 102 -1.94 -13.49 -3.50
CA PHE A 102 -0.58 -13.47 -2.99
C PHE A 102 0.05 -14.85 -3.22
N HIS A 103 0.98 -14.93 -4.16
CA HIS A 103 1.81 -16.11 -4.32
C HIS A 103 2.77 -16.20 -3.13
N ASN A 104 2.40 -16.99 -2.11
CA ASN A 104 3.27 -17.36 -1.01
C ASN A 104 4.42 -18.23 -1.54
N LYS A 105 5.46 -17.62 -2.12
CA LYS A 105 6.71 -18.33 -2.44
C LYS A 105 7.42 -18.67 -1.13
N ARG A 106 7.17 -19.87 -0.58
CA ARG A 106 8.03 -20.47 0.46
C ARG A 106 9.40 -20.72 -0.17
N TRP A 107 10.33 -19.80 0.06
CA TRP A 107 11.75 -20.05 -0.17
C TRP A 107 12.17 -21.16 0.79
N LYS A 108 12.33 -22.39 0.29
CA LYS A 108 12.98 -23.46 1.06
C LYS A 108 14.46 -23.10 1.15
N GLN A 109 14.90 -22.63 2.32
CA GLN A 109 16.31 -22.62 2.70
C GLN A 109 16.82 -24.06 2.56
N LYS A 110 17.90 -24.22 1.80
CA LYS A 110 18.47 -25.49 1.38
C LYS A 110 19.51 -25.97 2.39
#